data_AF-A0A239K7X5-F1
#
_entry.id   AF-A0A239K7X5-F1
#
_cell.length_a   1.000
_cell.length_b   1.000
_cell.length_c   1.000
_cell.angle_alpha   90.00
_cell.angle_beta   90.00
_cell.angle_gamma   90.00
#
_symmetry.space_group_name_H-M   'P 1'
#
loop_
_entity.id
_entity.type
_entity.pdbx_description
1 polymer ?
#
loop_
_entity_poly.entity_id
_entity_poly.type
_entity_poly.pdbx_seq_one_letter_code
_entity_poly.pdbx_strand_id
1 'polypeptide(L)'
;MAGPKEQPLPPDVMDREDATEVLRAFVLDGGLSIAFMRAFEEPDMWGLLLVDIARHAARAYAREANYSEDEALNRIVEMFEAEIARPTDMGNTTPRSQQGH
;
A
#
# COMPACT_ATOMS: atom_id res chain seq x y z
N MET A 1 6.55 23.30 -7.52
CA MET A 1 5.18 22.78 -7.35
C MET A 1 4.92 22.59 -5.87
N ALA A 2 3.76 23.04 -5.37
CA ALA A 2 3.44 23.11 -3.93
C ALA A 2 2.51 21.98 -3.46
N GLY A 3 2.62 20.79 -4.08
CA GLY A 3 1.82 19.60 -3.75
C GLY A 3 2.67 18.48 -3.13
N PRO A 4 2.03 17.39 -2.65
CA PRO A 4 2.75 16.22 -2.15
C PRO A 4 3.62 15.59 -3.25
N LYS A 5 4.62 14.80 -2.86
CA LYS A 5 5.42 14.01 -3.80
C LYS A 5 4.61 12.79 -4.22
N GLU A 6 4.12 12.77 -5.46
CA GLU A 6 3.28 11.70 -6.00
C GLU A 6 4.08 10.75 -6.89
N GLN A 7 3.65 9.48 -6.94
CA GLN A 7 4.13 8.54 -7.95
C GLN A 7 3.40 8.79 -9.28
N PRO A 8 4.10 8.74 -10.43
CA PRO A 8 3.44 8.79 -11.72
C PRO A 8 2.61 7.51 -11.95
N LEU A 9 1.65 7.58 -12.89
CA LEU A 9 0.94 6.39 -13.33
C LEU A 9 1.95 5.36 -13.88
N PRO A 10 1.79 4.07 -13.55
CA PRO A 10 2.55 3.01 -14.19
C PRO A 10 2.42 3.07 -15.73
N PRO A 11 3.52 2.87 -16.50
CA PRO A 11 3.47 2.99 -17.96
C PRO A 11 2.44 2.09 -18.64
N ASP A 12 2.16 0.93 -18.07
CA ASP A 12 1.22 -0.08 -18.57
C ASP A 12 -0.27 0.29 -18.34
N VAL A 13 -0.55 1.31 -17.52
CA VAL A 13 -1.93 1.78 -17.26
C VAL A 13 -2.26 3.13 -17.89
N MET A 14 -1.29 3.87 -18.45
CA MET A 14 -1.50 5.25 -18.92
C MET A 14 -2.58 5.40 -19.99
N ASP A 15 -2.77 4.40 -20.86
CA ASP A 15 -3.75 4.43 -21.96
C ASP A 15 -4.91 3.42 -21.75
N ARG A 16 -5.14 3.00 -20.50
CA ARG A 16 -6.11 1.96 -20.16
C ARG A 16 -7.33 2.54 -19.47
N GLU A 17 -8.41 2.73 -20.23
CA GLU A 17 -9.70 3.20 -19.70
C GLU A 17 -10.35 2.20 -18.75
N ASP A 18 -9.95 0.92 -18.80
CA ASP A 18 -10.40 -0.16 -17.92
C ASP A 18 -9.59 -0.27 -16.63
N ALA A 19 -8.50 0.49 -16.47
CA ALA A 19 -7.69 0.48 -15.26
C ALA A 19 -8.39 1.23 -14.11
N THR A 20 -8.41 0.62 -12.93
CA THR A 20 -8.96 1.22 -11.71
C THR A 20 -7.88 1.36 -10.66
N GLU A 21 -7.64 2.57 -10.17
CA GLU A 21 -6.75 2.81 -9.04
C GLU A 21 -7.38 2.26 -7.75
N VAL A 22 -6.75 1.24 -7.16
CA VAL A 22 -7.28 0.55 -5.98
C VAL A 22 -6.91 1.26 -4.68
N LEU A 23 -5.68 1.79 -4.60
CA LEU A 23 -5.13 2.40 -3.39
C LEU A 23 -4.20 3.58 -3.69
N ARG A 24 -4.25 4.61 -2.85
CA ARG A 24 -3.19 5.61 -2.71
C ARG A 24 -2.82 5.74 -1.26
N ALA A 25 -1.53 5.67 -0.95
CA ALA A 25 -1.01 5.82 0.40
C ALA A 25 0.07 6.91 0.43
N PHE A 26 -0.01 7.78 1.42
CA PHE A 26 0.97 8.82 1.69
C PHE A 26 1.50 8.69 3.12
N VAL A 27 2.81 8.86 3.27
CA VAL A 27 3.42 9.07 4.59
C VAL A 27 3.22 10.53 4.98
N LEU A 28 2.50 10.77 6.08
CA LEU A 28 2.22 12.11 6.61
C LEU A 28 2.22 12.04 8.14
N ASP A 29 2.93 12.97 8.79
CA ASP A 29 2.99 13.12 10.25
C ASP A 29 3.32 11.83 11.04
N GLY A 30 4.16 10.96 10.47
CA GLY A 30 4.58 9.69 11.10
C GLY A 30 3.57 8.55 10.96
N GLY A 31 2.47 8.76 10.24
CA GLY A 31 1.47 7.74 9.91
C GLY A 31 1.24 7.59 8.41
N LEU A 32 0.20 6.82 8.06
CA LEU A 32 -0.27 6.63 6.69
C LEU A 32 -1.63 7.31 6.51
N SER A 33 -1.73 8.16 5.49
CA SER A 33 -3.01 8.61 4.94
C SER A 33 -3.35 7.76 3.73
N ILE A 34 -4.47 7.03 3.79
CA ILE A 34 -4.83 6.02 2.79
C ILE A 34 -6.21 6.31 2.20
N ALA A 35 -6.28 6.30 0.87
CA ALA A 35 -7.53 6.31 0.12
C ALA A 35 -7.70 4.96 -0.60
N PHE A 36 -8.85 4.32 -0.41
CA PHE A 36 -9.21 3.05 -1.05
C PHE A 36 -10.45 3.20 -1.92
N MET A 37 -10.44 2.52 -3.06
CA MET A 37 -11.65 2.18 -3.81
C MET A 37 -12.01 0.72 -3.56
N ARG A 38 -13.30 0.41 -3.48
CA ARG A 38 -13.75 -0.98 -3.49
C ARG A 38 -13.51 -1.54 -4.91
N ALA A 39 -12.34 -2.15 -5.10
CA ALA A 39 -11.93 -2.73 -6.39
C ALA A 39 -12.15 -4.24 -6.47
N PHE A 40 -12.30 -4.91 -5.33
CA PHE A 40 -12.50 -6.35 -5.26
C PHE A 40 -13.81 -6.70 -4.55
N GLU A 41 -14.48 -7.75 -5.03
CA GLU A 41 -15.70 -8.27 -4.43
C GLU A 41 -15.40 -9.24 -3.28
N GLU A 42 -14.31 -10.00 -3.39
CA GLU A 42 -13.92 -11.01 -2.41
C GLU A 42 -12.76 -10.55 -1.51
N PRO A 43 -12.79 -10.90 -0.20
CA PRO A 43 -11.74 -10.54 0.74
C PRO A 43 -10.38 -11.14 0.38
N ASP A 44 -10.33 -12.34 -0.19
CA ASP A 44 -9.10 -13.04 -0.53
C ASP A 44 -8.24 -12.28 -1.55
N MET A 45 -8.89 -11.50 -2.44
CA MET A 45 -8.21 -10.63 -3.40
C MET A 45 -7.44 -9.49 -2.72
N TRP A 46 -7.92 -9.01 -1.56
CA TRP A 46 -7.17 -8.06 -0.75
C TRP A 46 -5.92 -8.69 -0.13
N GLY A 47 -5.99 -9.97 0.22
CA GLY A 47 -4.82 -10.73 0.64
C GLY A 47 -3.74 -10.77 -0.44
N LEU A 48 -4.12 -11.03 -1.69
CA LEU A 48 -3.20 -11.01 -2.82
C LEU A 48 -2.54 -9.63 -3.02
N LEU A 49 -3.34 -8.56 -2.96
CA LEU A 49 -2.84 -7.18 -3.03
C LEU A 49 -1.77 -6.91 -1.96
N LEU A 50 -2.01 -7.33 -0.71
CA LEU A 50 -1.06 -7.13 0.39
C LEU A 50 0.24 -7.90 0.16
N VAL A 51 0.17 -9.13 -0.35
CA VAL A 51 1.36 -9.92 -0.72
C VAL A 51 2.16 -9.23 -1.82
N ASP A 52 1.49 -8.70 -2.84
CA ASP A 52 2.17 -8.00 -3.93
C ASP A 52 2.86 -6.72 -3.44
N ILE A 53 2.23 -5.96 -2.55
CA ILE A 53 2.83 -4.78 -1.90
C ILE A 53 4.08 -5.20 -1.11
N ALA A 54 3.99 -6.25 -0.29
CA ALA A 54 5.10 -6.74 0.52
C ALA A 54 6.29 -7.16 -0.36
N ARG A 55 6.05 -7.87 -1.48
CA ARG A 55 7.09 -8.25 -2.44
C ARG A 55 7.72 -7.05 -3.13
N HIS A 56 6.92 -6.04 -3.51
CA HIS A 56 7.47 -4.82 -4.09
C HIS A 56 8.34 -4.05 -3.10
N ALA A 57 7.92 -3.94 -1.85
CA ALA A 57 8.71 -3.33 -0.79
C ALA A 57 10.02 -4.09 -0.55
N ALA A 58 9.97 -5.42 -0.47
CA ALA A 58 11.17 -6.26 -0.31
C ALA A 58 12.18 -6.06 -1.45
N ARG A 59 11.71 -6.05 -2.71
CA ARG A 59 12.56 -5.77 -3.89
C ARG A 59 13.17 -4.37 -3.86
N ALA A 60 12.44 -3.37 -3.40
CA ALA A 60 12.96 -2.01 -3.26
C ALA A 60 14.06 -1.95 -2.18
N TYR A 61 13.81 -2.54 -1.00
CA TYR A 61 14.80 -2.60 0.07
C TYR A 61 16.07 -3.37 -0.32
N ALA A 62 15.94 -4.48 -1.05
CA ALA A 62 17.09 -5.25 -1.51
C ALA A 62 17.98 -4.48 -2.51
N ARG A 63 17.44 -3.47 -3.19
CA ARG A 63 18.21 -2.61 -4.11
C ARG A 63 18.92 -1.47 -3.40
N GLU A 64 18.34 -0.98 -2.30
CA GLU A 64 18.77 0.25 -1.63
C GLU A 64 19.52 0.00 -0.31
N ALA A 65 19.38 -1.19 0.28
CA ALA A 65 19.96 -1.57 1.55
C ALA A 65 20.76 -2.88 1.47
N ASN A 66 21.53 -3.16 2.52
CA ASN A 66 22.38 -4.35 2.61
C ASN A 66 21.58 -5.58 3.09
N TYR A 67 20.42 -5.83 2.49
CA TYR A 67 19.55 -6.97 2.75
C TYR A 67 19.29 -7.72 1.44
N SER A 68 19.16 -9.04 1.51
CA SER A 68 18.57 -9.81 0.41
C SER A 68 17.05 -9.58 0.33
N GLU A 69 16.46 -9.86 -0.83
CA GLU A 69 15.00 -9.79 -1.01
C GLU A 69 14.26 -10.70 -0.01
N ASP A 70 14.77 -11.91 0.21
CA ASP A 70 14.18 -12.87 1.16
C ASP A 70 14.27 -12.40 2.61
N GLU A 71 15.41 -11.83 3.03
CA GLU A 71 15.55 -11.25 4.36
C GLU A 71 14.61 -10.06 4.55
N ALA A 72 14.51 -9.18 3.55
CA ALA A 72 13.60 -8.04 3.61
C ALA A 72 12.15 -8.48 3.68
N LEU A 73 11.74 -9.45 2.85
CA LEU A 73 10.38 -9.99 2.84
C LEU A 73 10.04 -10.67 4.17
N ASN A 74 10.92 -11.51 4.71
CA ASN A 74 10.70 -12.17 6.00
C ASN A 74 10.47 -11.14 7.12
N ARG A 75 11.28 -10.09 7.17
CA ARG A 75 11.11 -9.02 8.18
C ARG A 75 9.82 -8.24 8.01
N ILE A 76 9.40 -7.99 6.77
CA ILE A 76 8.11 -7.35 6.48
C ILE A 76 6.95 -8.23 6.98
N VAL A 77 6.99 -9.53 6.69
CA VAL A 77 5.96 -10.50 7.10
C VAL A 77 5.91 -10.65 8.61
N GLU A 78 7.06 -10.79 9.28
CA GLU A 78 7.15 -10.89 10.75
C GLU A 78 6.48 -9.70 11.45
N MET A 79 6.76 -8.48 10.98
CA MET A 79 6.15 -7.27 11.55
C MET A 79 4.66 -7.18 11.22
N PHE A 80 4.25 -7.57 10.02
CA PHE A 80 2.85 -7.59 9.61
C PHE A 80 2.02 -8.56 10.48
N GLU A 81 2.50 -9.79 10.67
CA GLU A 81 1.84 -10.78 11.54
C GLU A 81 1.79 -10.33 13.00
N ALA A 82 2.88 -9.71 13.50
CA ALA A 82 2.93 -9.17 14.85
C ALA A 82 1.90 -8.06 15.07
N GLU A 83 1.75 -7.14 14.12
CA GLU A 83 0.78 -6.05 14.17
C GLU A 83 -0.67 -6.58 14.10
N ILE A 84 -0.94 -7.61 13.30
CA ILE A 84 -2.25 -8.27 13.29
C ILE A 84 -2.55 -8.92 14.64
N ALA A 85 -1.58 -9.62 15.23
CA ALA A 85 -1.77 -10.31 16.50
C ALA A 85 -1.90 -9.34 17.69
N ARG A 86 -1.26 -8.16 17.60
CA ARG A 86 -1.26 -7.13 18.63
C ARG A 86 -1.32 -5.73 18.00
N PRO A 87 -2.51 -5.26 17.61
CA PRO A 87 -2.66 -3.97 16.97
C PRO A 87 -2.18 -2.82 17.87
N THR A 88 -1.30 -1.99 17.35
CA THR A 88 -0.80 -0.76 17.98
C THR A 88 -1.56 0.47 17.51
N ASP A 89 -2.14 0.41 16.30
CA ASP A 89 -3.09 1.36 15.76
C ASP A 89 -4.18 0.62 14.97
N MET A 90 -5.45 0.86 15.29
CA MET A 90 -6.58 0.27 14.54
C MET A 90 -6.86 1.01 13.23
N GLY A 91 -6.23 2.17 13.03
CA GLY A 91 -6.46 3.07 11.91
C GLY A 91 -7.85 3.71 11.94
N ASN A 92 -8.05 4.69 11.06
CA ASN A 92 -9.37 5.23 10.74
C ASN A 92 -9.57 5.15 9.23
N THR A 93 -10.53 4.36 8.76
CA THR A 93 -10.94 4.37 7.35
C THR A 93 -12.21 5.21 7.22
N THR A 94 -12.09 6.46 6.78
CA THR A 94 -13.26 7.28 6.45
C THR A 94 -13.77 6.90 5.05
N PRO A 95 -15.06 6.54 4.90
CA PRO A 95 -15.66 6.32 3.60
C PRO A 95 -15.57 7.61 2.75
N ARG A 96 -15.15 7.49 1.50
CA ARG A 96 -15.03 8.61 0.54
C ARG A 96 -16.31 9.45 0.42
N SER A 97 -17.48 8.89 0.74
CA SER A 97 -18.77 9.59 0.74
C SER A 97 -18.91 10.68 1.81
N GLN A 98 -18.01 10.77 2.80
CA GLN A 98 -18.03 11.83 3.83
C GLN A 98 -16.97 12.92 3.62
N GLN A 99 -16.05 12.77 2.66
CA GLN A 99 -15.10 13.83 2.29
C GLN A 99 -15.66 14.61 1.10
N GLY A 100 -16.71 15.40 1.37
CA GLY A 100 -17.29 16.34 0.41
C GLY A 100 -16.86 17.78 0.70
N HIS A 101 -16.12 18.37 -0.26
CA HIS A 101 -16.16 19.75 -0.80
C HIS A 101 -14.77 20.28 -1.14
#